data_AF-A0A2V6CVA2-F1
#
_entry.id   AF-A0A2V6CVA2-F1
#
_cell.length_a   1.000
_cell.length_b   1.000
_cell.length_c   1.000
_cell.angle_alpha   90.00
_cell.angle_beta   90.00
_cell.angle_gamma   90.00
#
_symmetry.space_group_name_H-M   'P 1'
#
loop_
_entity.id
_entity.type
_entity.pdbx_description
1 polymer ?
#
loop_
_entity_poly.entity_id
_entity_poly.type
_entity_poly.pdbx_seq_one_letter_code
_entity_poly.pdbx_strand_id
1 'polypeptide(L)'
;MIDLFNYLKYDAWVVGNHEFDWGIEPFERALERSTMPVLAANTVLQGKPTGEFSDTKHPFAKLQPFTLKEIAGIKLAIIGVTTPGMLFWFRPEFARGIDFQYPVEPVRRAMSWH
;
A
#
# COMPACT_ATOMS: atom_id res chain seq x y z
N MET A 1 9.54 2.65 14.12
CA MET A 1 8.47 3.54 13.62
C MET A 1 7.14 2.81 13.59
N ILE A 2 7.00 1.69 12.87
CA ILE A 2 5.75 0.89 12.84
C ILE A 2 5.21 0.53 14.24
N ASP A 3 6.04 0.06 15.16
CA ASP A 3 5.58 -0.26 16.53
C ASP A 3 4.97 0.94 17.26
N LEU A 4 5.49 2.15 17.01
CA LEU A 4 4.92 3.37 17.59
C LEU A 4 3.56 3.70 16.97
N PHE A 5 3.41 3.52 15.66
CA PHE A 5 2.12 3.72 14.99
C PHE A 5 1.08 2.68 15.44
N ASN A 6 1.50 1.44 15.63
CA ASN A 6 0.67 0.38 16.22
C ASN A 6 0.23 0.77 17.65
N TYR A 7 1.15 1.26 18.48
CA TYR A 7 0.85 1.71 19.86
C TYR A 7 -0.15 2.88 19.88
N LEU A 8 0.04 3.85 18.98
CA LEU A 8 -0.84 5.01 18.82
C LEU A 8 -2.16 4.69 18.10
N LYS A 9 -2.30 3.46 17.59
CA LYS A 9 -3.51 2.95 16.91
C LYS A 9 -3.89 3.78 15.69
N TYR A 10 -2.94 4.05 14.81
CA TYR A 10 -3.21 4.68 13.52
C TYR A 10 -4.23 3.86 12.72
N ASP A 11 -5.11 4.54 11.98
CA ASP A 11 -6.18 3.86 11.23
C ASP A 11 -5.67 3.16 9.96
N ALA A 12 -4.66 3.72 9.32
CA ALA A 12 -3.97 3.19 8.14
C ALA A 12 -2.69 3.99 7.86
N TRP A 13 -1.84 3.48 6.97
CA TRP A 13 -0.78 4.26 6.33
C TRP A 13 -0.70 3.93 4.83
N VAL A 14 -0.10 4.83 4.06
CA VAL A 14 -0.01 4.73 2.60
C VAL A 14 1.43 4.39 2.23
N VAL A 15 1.61 3.49 1.26
CA VAL A 15 2.93 3.25 0.66
C VAL A 15 3.41 4.55 0.01
N GLY A 16 4.56 5.06 0.45
CA GLY A 16 5.21 6.23 -0.11
C GLY A 16 6.42 5.87 -0.95
N ASN A 17 7.15 6.89 -1.38
CA ASN A 17 8.34 6.70 -2.18
C ASN A 17 9.56 6.25 -1.36
N HIS A 18 9.62 6.61 -0.08
CA HIS A 18 10.77 6.32 0.78
C HIS A 18 10.76 4.91 1.36
N GLU A 19 9.65 4.18 1.23
CA GLU A 19 9.54 2.78 1.66
C GLU A 19 10.56 1.86 0.95
N PHE A 20 11.07 2.26 -0.21
CA PHE A 20 11.93 1.45 -1.06
C PHE A 20 13.37 2.01 -1.20
N ASP A 21 13.72 3.06 -0.47
CA ASP A 21 15.03 3.73 -0.54
C ASP A 21 16.21 2.79 -0.29
N TRP A 22 15.98 1.72 0.46
CA TRP A 22 16.97 0.71 0.85
C TRP A 22 16.62 -0.70 0.36
N GLY A 23 15.89 -0.79 -0.75
CA GLY A 23 15.40 -2.05 -1.31
C GLY A 23 14.04 -2.48 -0.75
N ILE A 24 13.61 -3.68 -1.13
CA ILE A 24 12.27 -4.20 -0.82
C ILE A 24 12.17 -4.82 0.58
N GLU A 25 13.27 -5.33 1.12
CA GLU A 25 13.28 -6.08 2.37
C GLU A 25 12.89 -5.24 3.59
N PRO A 26 13.32 -3.96 3.73
CA PRO A 26 12.83 -3.09 4.81
C PRO A 26 11.32 -2.87 4.74
N PHE A 27 10.76 -2.71 3.54
CA PHE A 27 9.32 -2.57 3.33
C PHE A 27 8.57 -3.84 3.73
N GLU A 28 9.03 -5.02 3.31
CA GLU A 28 8.44 -6.29 3.72
C GLU A 28 8.41 -6.46 5.24
N ARG A 29 9.51 -6.14 5.93
CA ARG A 29 9.55 -6.14 7.41
C ARG A 29 8.58 -5.14 8.03
N ALA A 30 8.38 -3.98 7.40
CA ALA A 30 7.40 -2.99 7.86
C ALA A 30 5.96 -3.53 7.69
N LEU A 31 5.64 -4.19 6.58
CA LEU A 31 4.36 -4.86 6.37
C LEU A 31 4.13 -5.94 7.42
N GLU A 32 5.10 -6.82 7.65
CA GLU A 32 5.02 -7.89 8.65
C GLU A 32 4.71 -7.36 10.05
N ARG A 33 5.35 -6.26 10.45
CA ARG A 33 5.14 -5.61 11.77
C ARG A 33 3.88 -4.77 11.86
N SER A 34 3.35 -4.28 10.75
CA SER A 34 2.15 -3.43 10.75
C SER A 34 0.93 -4.21 11.20
N THR A 35 0.27 -3.72 12.25
CA THR A 35 -1.08 -4.18 12.64
C THR A 35 -2.17 -3.34 11.98
N MET A 36 -1.78 -2.29 11.26
CA MET A 36 -2.64 -1.33 10.59
C MET A 36 -2.74 -1.69 9.10
N PRO A 37 -3.87 -1.41 8.44
CA PRO A 37 -3.98 -1.48 6.98
C PRO A 37 -2.89 -0.66 6.29
N VAL A 38 -2.31 -1.23 5.24
CA VAL A 38 -1.32 -0.55 4.39
C VAL A 38 -1.95 -0.33 3.01
N LEU A 39 -2.08 0.93 2.61
CA LEU A 39 -2.88 1.34 1.47
C LEU A 39 -2.01 1.70 0.27
N ALA A 40 -2.35 1.15 -0.90
CA ALA A 40 -1.53 1.27 -2.10
C ALA A 40 -2.30 0.97 -3.40
N ALA A 41 -3.42 1.66 -3.62
CA ALA A 41 -4.37 1.40 -4.72
C ALA A 41 -3.72 1.33 -6.10
N ASN A 42 -2.74 2.19 -6.36
CA ASN A 42 -2.06 2.27 -7.65
C ASN A 42 -0.68 1.62 -7.67
N THR A 43 -0.30 0.88 -6.63
CA THR A 43 0.97 0.14 -6.61
C THR A 43 0.76 -1.25 -7.20
N VAL A 44 1.71 -1.67 -8.02
CA VAL A 44 1.79 -3.02 -8.59
C VAL A 44 3.09 -3.63 -8.12
N LEU A 45 3.01 -4.80 -7.48
CA LEU A 45 4.17 -5.54 -6.98
C LEU A 45 4.19 -6.91 -7.65
N GLN A 46 5.33 -7.30 -8.19
CA GLN A 46 5.54 -8.56 -8.92
C GLN A 46 4.46 -8.80 -10.00
N GLY A 47 4.08 -7.73 -10.69
CA GLY A 47 3.05 -7.77 -11.75
C GLY A 47 1.61 -7.90 -11.25
N LYS A 48 1.36 -7.80 -9.94
CA LYS A 48 0.03 -7.89 -9.33
C LYS A 48 -0.39 -6.59 -8.65
N PRO A 49 -1.61 -6.08 -8.89
CA PRO A 49 -2.20 -5.04 -8.08
C PRO A 49 -2.32 -5.44 -6.60
N THR A 50 -2.32 -4.47 -5.70
CA THR A 50 -2.58 -4.71 -4.28
C THR A 50 -3.98 -5.27 -4.05
N GLY A 51 -4.13 -6.17 -3.08
CA GLY A 51 -5.39 -6.90 -2.83
C GLY A 51 -5.55 -8.18 -3.66
N GLU A 52 -4.68 -8.46 -4.65
CA GLU A 52 -4.76 -9.67 -5.49
C GLU A 52 -3.80 -10.80 -5.07
N PHE A 53 -3.09 -10.64 -3.95
CA PHE A 53 -2.21 -11.68 -3.40
C PHE A 53 -3.03 -12.69 -2.58
N SER A 54 -3.25 -13.89 -3.12
CA SER A 54 -4.06 -14.95 -2.50
C SER A 54 -3.37 -15.71 -1.38
N ASP A 55 -2.03 -15.79 -1.41
CA ASP A 55 -1.26 -16.38 -0.31
C ASP A 55 -1.15 -15.37 0.84
N THR A 56 -1.89 -15.62 1.91
CA THR A 56 -1.92 -14.76 3.10
C THR A 56 -0.60 -14.72 3.86
N LYS A 57 0.32 -15.64 3.59
CA LYS A 57 1.69 -15.61 4.15
C LYS A 57 2.64 -14.72 3.35
N HIS A 58 2.26 -14.31 2.14
CA HIS A 58 3.07 -13.42 1.33
C HIS A 58 3.10 -12.02 1.97
N PRO A 59 4.25 -11.35 2.12
CA PRO A 59 4.34 -10.02 2.76
C PRO A 59 3.36 -8.99 2.16
N PHE A 60 3.25 -8.98 0.83
CA PHE A 60 2.36 -8.07 0.09
C PHE A 60 0.85 -8.36 0.22
N ALA A 61 0.44 -9.49 0.81
CA ALA A 61 -0.98 -9.77 1.06
C ALA A 61 -1.63 -8.79 2.04
N LYS A 62 -0.82 -8.09 2.85
CA LYS A 62 -1.29 -7.02 3.74
C LYS A 62 -1.61 -5.71 3.03
N LEU A 63 -1.18 -5.55 1.78
CA LEU A 63 -1.46 -4.35 1.00
C LEU A 63 -2.88 -4.40 0.44
N GLN A 64 -3.61 -3.32 0.65
CA GLN A 64 -4.98 -3.16 0.20
C GLN A 64 -5.10 -1.86 -0.61
N PRO A 65 -6.00 -1.80 -1.60
CA PRO A 65 -6.23 -0.55 -2.32
C PRO A 65 -6.89 0.51 -1.42
N PHE A 66 -7.73 0.08 -0.49
CA PHE A 66 -8.46 0.94 0.43
C PHE A 66 -8.76 0.22 1.75
N THR A 67 -9.23 0.98 2.74
CA THR A 67 -9.88 0.44 3.93
C THR A 67 -11.21 1.15 4.20
N LEU A 68 -12.11 0.47 4.91
CA LEU A 68 -13.39 1.00 5.33
C LEU A 68 -13.37 1.25 6.83
N LYS A 69 -13.87 2.42 7.25
CA LYS A 69 -14.05 2.79 8.65
C LYS A 69 -15.46 3.28 8.87
N GLU A 70 -16.03 2.96 10.02
CA GLU A 70 -17.31 3.52 10.45
C GLU A 70 -17.06 4.48 11.61
N ILE A 71 -17.49 5.73 11.44
CA ILE A 71 -17.35 6.78 12.45
C ILE A 71 -18.71 7.41 12.65
N ALA A 72 -19.25 7.33 13.86
CA ALA A 72 -20.58 7.86 14.20
C ALA A 72 -21.70 7.41 13.24
N GLY A 73 -21.66 6.14 12.81
CA GLY A 73 -22.63 5.55 11.87
C GLY A 73 -22.40 5.89 10.40
N ILE A 74 -21.33 6.63 10.07
CA ILE A 74 -20.97 6.98 8.69
C ILE A 74 -19.84 6.06 8.22
N LYS A 75 -20.08 5.35 7.11
CA LYS A 75 -19.05 4.56 6.43
C LYS A 75 -18.16 5.46 5.58
N LEU A 76 -16.86 5.37 5.81
CA LEU A 76 -15.80 6.13 5.13
C LEU A 76 -14.86 5.15 4.44
N ALA A 77 -14.60 5.37 3.16
CA ALA A 77 -13.53 4.69 2.43
C ALA A 77 -12.28 5.56 2.42
N ILE A 78 -11.14 4.98 2.79
CA ILE A 78 -9.83 5.62 2.74
C ILE A 78 -9.02 4.91 1.65
N ILE A 79 -8.70 5.62 0.57
CA ILE A 79 -7.95 5.11 -0.58
C ILE A 79 -6.55 5.70 -0.55
N GLY A 80 -5.51 4.85 -0.56
CA GLY A 80 -4.11 5.28 -0.57
C GLY A 80 -3.56 5.29 -1.99
N VAL A 81 -2.95 6.40 -2.41
CA VAL A 81 -2.29 6.52 -3.72
C VAL A 81 -0.91 7.12 -3.56
N THR A 82 0.01 6.64 -4.39
CA THR A 82 1.40 7.10 -4.43
C THR A 82 1.70 7.76 -5.78
N THR A 83 2.64 8.69 -5.84
CA THR A 83 2.96 9.37 -7.10
C THR A 83 3.52 8.38 -8.15
N PRO A 84 3.05 8.40 -9.41
CA PRO A 84 3.61 7.58 -10.47
C PRO A 84 5.03 8.00 -10.86
N GLY A 85 5.48 9.18 -10.40
CA GLY A 85 6.83 9.69 -10.63
C GLY A 85 7.95 8.90 -9.93
N MET A 86 7.61 7.92 -9.09
CA MET A 86 8.59 7.18 -8.29
C MET A 86 9.65 6.45 -9.11
N LEU A 87 9.29 5.91 -10.27
CA LEU A 87 10.24 5.19 -11.13
C LEU A 87 11.38 6.10 -11.63
N PHE A 88 11.20 7.42 -11.64
CA PHE A 88 12.26 8.38 -11.97
C PHE A 88 13.21 8.66 -10.80
N TRP A 89 12.81 8.36 -9.57
CA TRP A 89 13.60 8.63 -8.36
C TRP A 89 14.31 7.39 -7.83
N PHE A 90 13.85 6.21 -8.24
CA PHE A 90 14.42 4.95 -7.81
C PHE A 90 15.77 4.66 -8.45
N ARG A 91 16.63 4.04 -7.64
CA ARG A 91 17.77 3.30 -8.20
C ARG A 91 17.19 2.13 -9.01
N PRO A 92 17.63 1.92 -10.25
CA PRO A 92 17.08 0.85 -11.10
C PRO A 92 17.11 -0.54 -10.45
N GLU A 93 18.11 -0.82 -9.59
CA GLU A 93 18.19 -2.09 -8.86
C GLU A 93 17.00 -2.35 -7.92
N PHE A 94 16.39 -1.30 -7.35
CA PHE A 94 15.30 -1.35 -6.38
C PHE A 94 13.91 -1.23 -7.01
N ALA A 95 13.82 -0.81 -8.27
CA ALA A 95 12.55 -0.70 -9.00
C ALA A 95 12.04 -2.04 -9.56
N ARG A 96 12.84 -3.11 -9.49
CA ARG A 96 12.49 -4.39 -10.14
C ARG A 96 11.22 -4.99 -9.55
N GLY A 97 10.23 -5.19 -10.41
CA GLY A 97 8.94 -5.76 -10.02
C GLY A 97 8.05 -4.78 -9.26
N ILE A 98 8.34 -3.48 -9.28
CA ILE A 98 7.52 -2.44 -8.66
C ILE A 98 7.08 -1.47 -9.75
N ASP A 99 5.80 -1.16 -9.80
CA ASP A 99 5.23 -0.17 -10.70
C ASP A 99 4.16 0.67 -9.97
N PHE A 100 3.98 1.92 -10.43
CA PHE A 100 3.04 2.88 -9.88
C PHE A 100 2.18 3.44 -11.00
N GLN A 101 0.95 2.95 -11.08
CA GLN A 101 0.00 3.34 -12.12
C GLN A 101 -0.46 4.79 -11.91
N TYR A 102 -0.83 5.48 -13.00
CA TYR A 102 -1.53 6.76 -12.88
C TYR A 102 -2.82 6.56 -12.07
N PRO A 103 -3.11 7.42 -11.08
CA PRO A 103 -4.05 7.10 -10.00
C PRO A 103 -5.52 7.04 -10.41
N VAL A 104 -5.91 7.62 -11.56
CA VAL A 104 -7.32 7.73 -11.97
C VAL A 104 -7.98 6.35 -12.09
N GLU A 105 -7.41 5.43 -12.86
CA GLU A 105 -7.98 4.09 -13.06
C GLU A 105 -7.95 3.22 -11.78
N PRO A 106 -6.83 3.14 -11.04
CA PRO A 106 -6.80 2.47 -9.74
C PRO A 106 -7.84 2.98 -8.74
N VAL A 107 -8.05 4.30 -8.65
CA VAL A 107 -9.07 4.88 -7.77
C VAL A 107 -10.47 4.51 -8.25
N ARG A 108 -10.75 4.55 -9.56
CA ARG A 108 -12.03 4.09 -10.12
C ARG A 108 -12.31 2.63 -9.76
N ARG A 109 -11.32 1.74 -9.88
CA ARG A 109 -11.45 0.33 -9.47
C ARG A 109 -11.72 0.16 -7.98
N ALA A 110 -11.04 0.94 -7.14
CA ALA A 110 -11.29 0.94 -5.70
C ALA A 110 -12.71 1.43 -5.34
N MET A 111 -13.24 2.39 -6.10
CA MET A 111 -14.60 2.88 -5.93
C MET A 111 -15.67 1.92 -6.46
N SER A 112 -15.38 1.11 -7.50
CA SER A 112 -16.36 0.18 -8.07
C SER A 112 -16.54 -1.11 -7.27
N TRP A 113 -15.82 -1.29 -6.16
CA TRP A 113 -16.05 -2.35 -5.19
C TRP A 113 -17.37 -2.07 -4.45
N HIS A 114 -18.50 -2.46 -5.05
CA HIS A 114 -19.86 -2.40 -4.48
C HIS A 114 -20.54 -3.75 -4.64
#